data_AF-A0A940Z6A7-F1
#
_entry.id   AF-A0A940Z6A7-F1
#
_cell.length_a   1.000
_cell.length_b   1.000
_cell.length_c   1.000
_cell.angle_alpha   90.00
_cell.angle_beta   90.00
_cell.angle_gamma   90.00
#
_symmetry.space_group_name_H-M   'P 1'
#
loop_
_entity.id
_entity.type
_entity.pdbx_description
1 polymer ?
#
loop_
_entity_poly.entity_id
_entity_poly.type
_entity_poly.pdbx_seq_one_letter_code
_entity_poly.pdbx_strand_id
1 'polypeptide(L)'
;MYLDASLPPGPLAQVPGIARAAESLGFDALWSTETLHDPFLPGALVAEHTQRLQFGTAVAIAFARSPATLAYTAWDLAQISNGRFILGLGTQVKAHIERRFGMPWPESVVGKLHEQIQAVRAFWHTWQTGEPLNFRGEYYKLTLMSPFFNPGPISHPDIPIYIAGVN
;
A
#
# COMPACT_ATOMS: atom_id res chain seq x y z
N MET A 1 21.58 -5.58 -12.39
CA MET A 1 21.07 -4.25 -12.00
C MET A 1 19.63 -4.24 -12.44
N TYR A 2 18.69 -3.99 -11.52
CA TYR A 2 17.28 -3.87 -11.83
C TYR A 2 16.96 -2.42 -12.22
N LEU A 3 16.04 -2.23 -13.17
CA LEU A 3 15.62 -0.91 -13.62
C LEU A 3 14.11 -0.79 -13.41
N ASP A 4 13.71 0.24 -12.66
CA ASP A 4 12.31 0.55 -12.39
C ASP A 4 11.86 1.78 -13.18
N ALA A 5 10.55 1.88 -13.38
CA ALA A 5 9.90 3.03 -14.00
C ALA A 5 8.95 3.73 -13.00
N SER A 6 8.76 5.03 -13.17
CA SER A 6 7.71 5.77 -12.49
C SER A 6 6.53 5.99 -13.43
N LEU A 7 5.32 5.79 -12.93
CA LEU A 7 4.11 6.09 -13.67
C LEU A 7 3.97 7.62 -13.82
N PRO A 8 3.92 8.16 -15.05
CA PRO A 8 3.76 9.59 -15.25
C PRO A 8 2.38 10.05 -14.77
N PRO A 9 2.25 11.29 -14.27
CA PRO A 9 0.96 11.86 -13.94
C PRO A 9 0.09 11.99 -15.20
N GLY A 10 -1.14 11.48 -15.14
CA GLY A 10 -2.06 11.51 -16.27
C GLY A 10 -3.33 10.69 -16.02
N PRO A 11 -4.28 10.70 -16.97
CA PRO A 11 -5.55 9.99 -16.83
C PRO A 11 -5.35 8.49 -16.57
N LEU A 12 -6.13 7.92 -15.64
CA LEU A 12 -6.09 6.49 -15.31
C LEU A 12 -6.28 5.58 -16.54
N ALA A 13 -7.03 6.03 -17.55
CA ALA A 13 -7.24 5.31 -18.80
C ALA A 13 -5.94 5.01 -19.58
N GLN A 14 -4.85 5.74 -19.31
CA GLN A 14 -3.56 5.52 -19.97
C GLN A 14 -2.69 4.46 -19.24
N VAL A 15 -2.99 4.16 -17.97
CA VAL A 15 -2.19 3.25 -17.15
C VAL A 15 -2.02 1.87 -17.79
N PRO A 16 -3.06 1.22 -18.36
CA PRO A 16 -2.88 -0.08 -19.01
C PRO A 16 -1.85 -0.09 -20.14
N GLY A 17 -1.81 0.98 -20.95
CA GLY A 17 -0.87 1.11 -22.06
C GLY A 17 0.57 1.26 -21.56
N ILE A 18 0.77 2.10 -20.54
CA ILE A 18 2.08 2.34 -19.93
C ILE A 18 2.59 1.07 -19.23
N ALA A 19 1.72 0.36 -18.50
CA ALA A 19 2.07 -0.86 -17.78
C ALA A 19 2.56 -1.97 -18.73
N ARG A 20 1.84 -2.20 -19.83
CA ARG A 20 2.26 -3.17 -20.87
C ARG A 20 3.58 -2.78 -21.51
N ALA A 21 3.77 -1.50 -21.80
CA ALA A 21 5.02 -1.02 -22.38
C ALA A 21 6.20 -1.23 -21.41
N ALA A 22 6.04 -0.88 -20.14
CA ALA A 22 7.05 -1.07 -19.11
C ALA A 22 7.45 -2.56 -18.97
N GLU A 23 6.45 -3.46 -18.91
CA GLU A 23 6.70 -4.90 -18.87
C GLU A 23 7.40 -5.42 -20.14
N SER A 24 7.00 -4.96 -21.33
CA SER A 24 7.62 -5.39 -22.59
C SER A 24 9.06 -4.91 -22.77
N LEU A 25 9.39 -3.77 -22.17
CA LEU A 25 10.74 -3.20 -22.17
C LEU A 25 11.65 -3.83 -21.10
N GLY A 26 11.08 -4.65 -20.21
CA GLY A 26 11.83 -5.36 -19.18
C GLY A 26 12.12 -4.54 -17.93
N PHE A 27 11.31 -3.52 -17.62
CA PHE A 27 11.36 -2.88 -16.29
C PHE A 27 10.93 -3.87 -15.21
N ASP A 28 11.55 -3.78 -14.04
CA ASP A 28 11.31 -4.67 -12.91
C ASP A 28 10.08 -4.23 -12.11
N ALA A 29 9.95 -2.93 -11.84
CA ALA A 29 8.78 -2.36 -11.17
C ALA A 29 8.24 -1.08 -11.82
N LEU A 30 6.94 -0.83 -11.63
CA LEU A 30 6.26 0.43 -11.96
C LEU A 30 5.68 1.10 -10.71
N TRP A 31 6.08 2.36 -10.46
CA TRP A 31 5.76 3.08 -9.22
C TRP A 31 4.70 4.16 -9.42
N SER A 32 3.59 4.07 -8.67
CA SER A 32 2.49 5.05 -8.62
C SER A 32 2.71 6.07 -7.50
N THR A 33 2.40 7.35 -7.73
CA THR A 33 2.60 8.44 -6.75
C THR A 33 1.28 9.04 -6.28
N GLU A 34 1.18 9.40 -5.00
CA GLU A 34 -0.02 10.06 -4.45
C GLU A 34 0.00 11.58 -4.69
N THR A 35 -0.21 11.96 -5.94
CA THR A 35 -0.23 13.36 -6.38
C THR A 35 -1.62 13.77 -6.88
N LEU A 36 -1.93 13.43 -8.13
CA LEU A 36 -3.20 13.75 -8.81
C LEU A 36 -4.32 12.73 -8.54
N HIS A 37 -3.94 11.52 -8.16
CA HIS A 37 -4.86 10.40 -7.95
C HIS A 37 -4.56 9.70 -6.64
N ASP A 38 -5.54 8.93 -6.15
CA ASP A 38 -5.25 7.91 -5.15
C ASP A 38 -4.22 6.91 -5.73
N PRO A 39 -3.15 6.57 -5.00
CA PRO A 39 -2.01 5.87 -5.55
C PRO A 39 -2.28 4.38 -5.82
N PHE A 40 -3.39 3.83 -5.28
CA PHE A 40 -3.72 2.41 -5.41
C PHE A 40 -4.55 2.10 -6.66
N LEU A 41 -5.32 3.07 -7.18
CA LEU A 41 -6.13 2.87 -8.39
C LEU A 41 -5.29 2.53 -9.64
N PRO A 42 -4.15 3.19 -9.90
CA PRO A 42 -3.23 2.73 -10.93
C PRO A 42 -2.72 1.31 -10.68
N GLY A 43 -2.49 0.93 -9.42
CA GLY A 43 -2.03 -0.41 -9.05
C GLY A 43 -3.00 -1.51 -9.49
N ALA A 44 -4.30 -1.31 -9.34
CA ALA A 44 -5.31 -2.26 -9.81
C ALA A 44 -5.25 -2.43 -11.35
N LEU A 45 -5.08 -1.32 -12.08
CA LEU A 45 -4.95 -1.36 -13.54
C LEU A 45 -3.65 -2.03 -13.99
N VAL A 46 -2.54 -1.81 -13.27
CA VAL A 46 -1.27 -2.51 -13.54
C VAL A 46 -1.43 -3.99 -13.28
N ALA A 47 -2.02 -4.37 -12.15
CA ALA A 47 -2.23 -5.77 -11.78
C ALA A 47 -3.00 -6.55 -12.86
N GLU A 48 -4.10 -5.99 -13.36
CA GLU A 48 -4.94 -6.61 -14.38
C GLU A 48 -4.24 -6.74 -15.76
N HIS A 49 -3.41 -5.76 -16.12
CA HIS A 49 -2.87 -5.64 -17.49
C HIS A 49 -1.42 -6.11 -17.66
N THR A 50 -0.82 -6.69 -16.62
CA THR A 50 0.55 -7.23 -16.64
C THR A 50 0.61 -8.57 -15.92
N GLN A 51 1.65 -9.37 -16.17
CA GLN A 51 1.75 -10.74 -15.65
C GLN A 51 2.96 -10.95 -14.73
N ARG A 52 4.00 -10.13 -14.88
CA ARG A 52 5.31 -10.27 -14.21
C ARG A 52 5.78 -8.97 -13.58
N LEU A 53 5.42 -7.82 -14.17
CA LEU A 53 5.85 -6.51 -13.71
C LEU A 53 5.48 -6.28 -12.23
N GLN A 54 6.46 -5.99 -11.37
CA GLN A 54 6.14 -5.57 -10.01
C GLN A 54 5.55 -4.16 -10.03
N PHE A 55 4.79 -3.81 -9.01
CA PHE A 55 4.27 -2.45 -8.93
C PHE A 55 4.03 -2.07 -7.48
N GLY A 56 4.07 -0.77 -7.22
CA GLY A 56 3.90 -0.30 -5.86
C GLY A 56 3.62 1.18 -5.79
N THR A 57 3.43 1.64 -4.57
CA THR A 57 3.23 3.05 -4.27
C THR A 57 4.57 3.69 -3.90
N ALA A 58 4.93 4.81 -4.53
CA ALA A 58 6.10 5.61 -4.20
C ALA A 58 5.70 7.10 -4.00
N VAL A 59 4.97 7.45 -2.95
CA VAL A 59 4.49 6.61 -1.84
C VAL A 59 3.01 6.89 -1.58
N ALA A 60 2.34 5.94 -0.92
CA ALA A 60 1.04 6.18 -0.31
C ALA A 60 1.22 6.91 1.03
N ILE A 61 0.36 7.89 1.30
CA ILE A 61 0.39 8.70 2.50
C ILE A 61 -0.22 7.90 3.66
N ALA A 62 0.65 7.42 4.55
CA ALA A 62 0.30 6.55 5.67
C ALA A 62 -0.65 7.24 6.65
N PHE A 63 -0.34 8.48 7.04
CA PHE A 63 -1.12 9.20 8.05
C PHE A 63 -2.46 9.74 7.56
N ALA A 64 -2.74 9.62 6.26
CA ALA A 64 -4.05 9.92 5.68
C ALA A 64 -5.01 8.72 5.71
N ARG A 65 -4.54 7.54 6.14
CA ARG A 65 -5.29 6.28 6.06
C ARG A 65 -5.32 5.55 7.38
N SER A 66 -6.36 4.76 7.59
CA SER A 66 -6.40 3.81 8.71
C SER A 66 -5.52 2.59 8.41
N PRO A 67 -5.00 1.89 9.43
CA PRO A 67 -4.30 0.62 9.22
C PRO A 67 -5.18 -0.43 8.51
N ALA A 68 -6.47 -0.51 8.84
CA ALA A 68 -7.40 -1.46 8.22
C ALA A 68 -7.54 -1.21 6.71
N THR A 69 -7.78 0.04 6.30
CA THR A 69 -7.90 0.40 4.87
C THR A 69 -6.63 0.11 4.10
N LEU A 70 -5.45 0.39 4.66
CA LEU A 70 -4.18 0.03 4.03
C LEU A 70 -4.01 -1.48 3.90
N ALA A 71 -4.38 -2.22 4.94
CA ALA A 71 -4.27 -3.67 4.96
C ALA A 71 -5.13 -4.29 3.85
N TYR A 72 -6.41 -3.92 3.73
CA TYR A 72 -7.30 -4.48 2.71
C TYR A 72 -6.79 -4.17 1.31
N THR A 73 -6.51 -2.90 1.02
CA THR A 73 -6.08 -2.50 -0.32
C THR A 73 -4.78 -3.20 -0.74
N ALA A 74 -3.81 -3.32 0.17
CA ALA A 74 -2.57 -4.03 -0.12
C ALA A 74 -2.78 -5.54 -0.30
N TRP A 75 -3.64 -6.15 0.53
CA TRP A 75 -3.97 -7.57 0.46
C TRP A 75 -4.66 -7.92 -0.85
N ASP A 76 -5.66 -7.12 -1.24
CA ASP A 76 -6.39 -7.28 -2.50
C ASP A 76 -5.44 -7.11 -3.70
N LEU A 77 -4.59 -6.06 -3.70
CA LEU A 77 -3.61 -5.84 -4.77
C LEU A 77 -2.59 -6.98 -4.86
N ALA A 78 -2.12 -7.51 -3.73
CA ALA A 78 -1.23 -8.66 -3.71
C ALA A 78 -1.94 -9.92 -4.23
N GLN A 79 -3.20 -10.15 -3.85
CA GLN A 79 -3.98 -11.29 -4.29
C GLN A 79 -4.23 -11.27 -5.80
N ILE A 80 -4.78 -10.16 -6.33
CA ILE A 80 -5.12 -10.07 -7.75
C ILE A 80 -3.88 -10.08 -8.65
N SER A 81 -2.73 -9.67 -8.13
CA SER A 81 -1.49 -9.62 -8.89
C SER A 81 -0.60 -10.86 -8.72
N ASN A 82 -1.02 -11.84 -7.91
CA ASN A 82 -0.23 -13.00 -7.55
C ASN A 82 1.13 -12.62 -6.92
N GLY A 83 1.10 -11.73 -5.92
CA GLY A 83 2.25 -11.36 -5.09
C GLY A 83 3.18 -10.29 -5.67
N ARG A 84 2.76 -9.55 -6.71
CA ARG A 84 3.61 -8.53 -7.36
C ARG A 84 3.53 -7.13 -6.74
N PHE A 85 2.63 -6.92 -5.79
CA PHE A 85 2.40 -5.61 -5.19
C PHE A 85 3.39 -5.29 -4.06
N ILE A 86 3.88 -4.05 -4.04
CA ILE A 86 4.74 -3.47 -2.99
C ILE A 86 4.03 -2.28 -2.35
N LEU A 87 3.85 -2.30 -1.03
CA LEU A 87 3.26 -1.20 -0.28
C LEU A 87 4.35 -0.20 0.14
N GLY A 88 4.57 0.86 -0.63
CA GLY A 88 5.46 1.95 -0.22
C GLY A 88 4.71 3.07 0.52
N LEU A 89 5.21 3.44 1.69
CA LEU A 89 4.58 4.37 2.62
C LEU A 89 5.44 5.62 2.86
N GLY A 90 4.78 6.75 2.96
CA GLY A 90 5.35 8.01 3.43
C GLY A 90 4.44 8.71 4.41
N THR A 91 5.02 9.52 5.29
CA THR A 91 4.28 10.22 6.35
C THR A 91 3.56 11.46 5.85
N GLN A 92 4.05 12.04 4.73
CA GLN A 92 3.72 13.38 4.24
C GLN A 92 4.12 14.46 5.26
N VAL A 93 4.12 15.74 4.87
CA VAL A 93 4.40 16.84 5.82
C VAL A 93 3.14 17.28 6.58
N LYS A 94 3.34 17.79 7.80
CA LYS A 94 2.28 18.21 8.74
C LYS A 94 1.17 19.03 8.10
N ALA A 95 1.53 20.06 7.33
CA ALA A 95 0.55 20.95 6.72
C ALA A 95 -0.44 20.22 5.79
N HIS A 96 0.04 19.24 5.01
CA HIS A 96 -0.86 18.47 4.15
C HIS A 96 -1.71 17.49 4.97
N ILE A 97 -1.14 16.82 5.97
CA ILE A 97 -1.89 15.91 6.84
C ILE A 97 -3.04 16.64 7.54
N GLU A 98 -2.77 17.79 8.17
CA GLU A 98 -3.79 18.52 8.92
C GLU A 98 -4.76 19.29 8.01
N ARG A 99 -4.26 19.96 6.95
CA ARG A 99 -5.07 20.92 6.17
C ARG A 99 -5.65 20.35 4.87
N ARG A 100 -5.00 19.37 4.25
CA ARG A 100 -5.52 18.69 3.03
C ARG A 100 -6.29 17.43 3.39
N PHE A 101 -5.77 16.61 4.31
CA PHE A 101 -6.38 15.35 4.68
C PHE A 101 -7.27 15.43 5.93
N GLY A 102 -7.21 16.53 6.70
CA GLY A 102 -8.03 16.70 7.90
C GLY A 102 -7.66 15.74 9.04
N MET A 103 -6.44 15.20 9.02
CA MET A 103 -5.99 14.17 9.96
C MET A 103 -5.03 14.74 11.01
N PRO A 104 -4.98 14.17 12.23
CA PRO A 104 -4.07 14.64 13.25
C PRO A 104 -2.61 14.28 12.94
N TRP A 105 -1.72 15.25 13.13
CA TRP A 105 -0.28 15.02 13.11
C TRP A 105 0.18 14.35 14.42
N PRO A 106 0.94 13.24 14.36
CA PRO A 106 1.41 12.57 15.57
C PRO A 106 2.43 13.37 16.35
N GLU A 107 2.55 13.05 17.64
CA GLU A 107 3.68 13.46 18.47
C GLU A 107 4.99 12.83 17.97
N SER A 108 5.01 11.51 17.76
CA SER A 108 6.15 10.79 17.16
C SER A 108 5.81 10.31 15.76
N VAL A 109 6.45 10.93 14.75
CA VAL A 109 6.31 10.54 13.33
C VAL A 109 6.80 9.12 13.10
N VAL A 110 8.01 8.81 13.58
CA VAL A 110 8.58 7.45 13.43
C VAL A 110 7.77 6.44 14.23
N GLY A 111 7.35 6.79 15.45
CA GLY A 111 6.53 5.94 16.31
C GLY A 111 5.20 5.57 15.66
N LYS A 112 4.45 6.57 15.16
CA LYS A 112 3.17 6.32 14.48
C LYS A 112 3.34 5.52 13.19
N LEU A 113 4.36 5.80 12.38
CA LEU A 113 4.60 5.03 11.16
C LEU A 113 4.95 3.58 11.46
N HIS A 114 5.85 3.34 12.42
CA HIS A 114 6.22 2.00 12.85
C HIS A 114 4.99 1.22 13.36
N GLU A 115 4.19 1.85 14.22
CA GLU A 115 2.98 1.22 14.75
C GLU A 115 1.93 0.95 13.67
N GLN A 116 1.77 1.86 12.70
CA GLN A 116 0.88 1.66 11.56
C GLN A 116 1.30 0.45 10.71
N ILE A 117 2.61 0.25 10.49
CA ILE A 117 3.15 -0.92 9.80
C ILE A 117 2.85 -2.21 10.59
N GLN A 118 3.05 -2.19 11.90
CA GLN A 118 2.75 -3.36 12.74
C GLN A 118 1.24 -3.68 12.75
N ALA A 119 0.40 -2.66 12.81
CA ALA A 119 -1.05 -2.81 12.74
C ALA A 119 -1.51 -3.42 11.41
N VAL A 120 -0.95 -2.97 10.28
CA VAL A 120 -1.21 -3.56 8.95
C VAL A 120 -0.80 -5.04 8.92
N ARG A 121 0.39 -5.36 9.43
CA ARG A 121 0.86 -6.77 9.51
C ARG A 121 0.00 -7.63 10.42
N ALA A 122 -0.57 -7.08 11.49
CA ALA A 122 -1.48 -7.80 12.38
C ALA A 122 -2.79 -8.19 11.66
N PHE A 123 -3.33 -7.31 10.81
CA PHE A 123 -4.47 -7.67 9.95
C PHE A 123 -4.12 -8.83 9.01
N TRP A 124 -3.01 -8.73 8.29
CA TRP A 124 -2.55 -9.77 7.37
C TRP A 124 -2.33 -11.10 8.07
N HIS A 125 -1.72 -11.10 9.27
CA HIS A 125 -1.56 -12.29 10.09
C HIS A 125 -2.92 -12.91 10.46
N THR A 126 -3.87 -12.12 10.94
CA THR A 126 -5.24 -12.57 11.24
C THR A 126 -5.93 -13.17 10.01
N TRP A 127 -5.79 -12.56 8.83
CA TRP A 127 -6.41 -13.06 7.60
C TRP A 127 -5.77 -14.35 7.10
N GLN A 128 -4.45 -14.46 7.22
CA GLN A 128 -3.71 -15.64 6.77
C GLN A 128 -3.90 -16.85 7.70
N THR A 129 -3.97 -16.63 9.01
CA THR A 129 -3.97 -17.72 10.01
C THR A 129 -5.34 -18.00 10.61
N GLY A 130 -6.26 -17.05 10.56
CA GLY A 130 -7.53 -17.09 11.29
C GLY A 130 -7.42 -16.72 12.78
N GLU A 131 -6.23 -16.38 13.29
CA GLU A 131 -6.07 -15.93 14.68
C GLU A 131 -6.80 -14.60 14.95
N PRO A 132 -7.43 -14.41 16.13
CA PRO A 132 -8.14 -13.19 16.44
C PRO A 132 -7.24 -11.95 16.36
N LEU A 133 -7.75 -10.88 15.73
CA LEU A 133 -7.05 -9.60 15.71
C LEU A 133 -6.95 -9.04 17.13
N ASN A 134 -5.72 -8.82 17.60
CA ASN A 134 -5.46 -8.24 18.92
C ASN A 134 -4.22 -7.35 18.91
N PHE A 135 -4.29 -6.23 18.20
CA PHE A 135 -3.22 -5.23 18.16
C PHE A 135 -3.51 -4.09 19.15
N ARG A 136 -2.53 -3.75 19.99
CA ARG A 136 -2.64 -2.73 21.03
C ARG A 136 -1.33 -1.96 21.11
N GLY A 137 -1.29 -0.77 20.50
CA GLY A 137 -0.20 0.18 20.61
C GLY A 137 -0.65 1.52 21.17
N GLU A 138 0.23 2.51 21.09
CA GLU A 138 0.01 3.88 21.55
C GLU A 138 -0.96 4.64 20.64
N TYR A 139 -0.87 4.42 19.32
CA TYR A 139 -1.69 5.12 18.32
C TYR A 139 -2.95 4.35 17.92
N TYR A 140 -2.94 3.02 18.02
CA TYR A 140 -3.99 2.14 17.52
C TYR A 140 -4.33 1.02 18.50
N LYS A 141 -5.63 0.85 18.74
CA LYS A 141 -6.19 -0.30 19.45
C LYS A 141 -7.19 -1.01 18.53
N LEU A 142 -6.75 -2.11 17.93
CA LEU A 142 -7.49 -2.83 16.89
C LEU A 142 -7.68 -4.26 17.36
N THR A 143 -8.89 -4.57 17.84
CA THR A 143 -9.17 -5.84 18.54
C THR A 143 -10.45 -6.51 18.05
N LEU A 144 -10.92 -6.12 16.86
CA LEU A 144 -12.16 -6.63 16.28
C LEU A 144 -11.95 -6.92 14.80
N MET A 145 -12.05 -8.20 14.45
CA MET A 145 -12.15 -8.68 13.08
C MET A 145 -13.19 -9.80 13.08
N SER A 146 -14.43 -9.49 12.72
CA SER A 146 -15.46 -10.53 12.63
C SER A 146 -15.22 -11.38 11.37
N PRO A 147 -15.64 -12.66 11.36
CA PRO A 147 -15.48 -13.52 10.19
C PRO A 147 -16.11 -12.94 8.92
N PHE A 148 -17.16 -12.13 9.04
CA PHE A 148 -17.82 -11.46 7.92
C PHE A 148 -16.91 -10.46 7.18
N PHE A 149 -15.92 -9.88 7.86
CA PHE A 149 -14.99 -8.91 7.27
C PHE A 149 -13.62 -9.51 6.96
N ASN A 150 -13.40 -10.80 7.18
CA ASN A 150 -12.11 -11.45 6.91
C ASN A 150 -12.06 -11.92 5.44
N PRO A 151 -11.12 -11.42 4.59
CA PRO A 151 -10.99 -11.82 3.19
C PRO A 151 -10.41 -13.23 3.02
N GLY A 152 -9.86 -13.81 4.09
CA GLY A 152 -9.21 -15.11 4.07
C GLY A 152 -7.75 -15.07 3.58
N PRO A 153 -7.10 -16.24 3.56
CA PRO A 153 -5.69 -16.37 3.21
C PRO A 153 -5.45 -16.19 1.70
N ILE A 154 -4.25 -15.72 1.35
CA ILE A 154 -3.79 -15.59 -0.04
C ILE A 154 -2.53 -16.42 -0.29
N SER A 155 -2.23 -16.69 -1.55
CA SER A 155 -1.06 -17.50 -1.95
C SER A 155 0.29 -16.80 -1.69
N HIS A 156 0.30 -15.48 -1.66
CA HIS A 156 1.50 -14.66 -1.47
C HIS A 156 1.29 -13.62 -0.34
N PRO A 157 1.30 -14.05 0.93
CA PRO A 157 0.98 -13.18 2.07
C PRO A 157 2.12 -12.24 2.47
N ASP A 158 3.34 -12.49 2.02
CA ASP A 158 4.53 -11.71 2.35
C ASP A 158 4.65 -10.45 1.48
N ILE A 159 3.75 -9.49 1.72
CA ILE A 159 3.71 -8.22 0.99
C ILE A 159 4.87 -7.32 1.48
N PRO A 160 5.79 -6.89 0.59
CA PRO A 160 6.86 -5.98 0.98
C PRO A 160 6.30 -4.60 1.36
N ILE A 161 6.84 -4.03 2.44
CA ILE A 161 6.53 -2.65 2.87
C ILE A 161 7.81 -1.81 2.77
N TYR A 162 7.77 -0.76 1.96
CA TYR A 162 8.88 0.17 1.76
C TYR A 162 8.54 1.49 2.45
N ILE A 163 9.55 2.19 2.98
CA ILE A 163 9.38 3.51 3.59
C ILE A 163 10.19 4.55 2.81
N ALA A 164 9.57 5.70 2.50
CA ALA A 164 10.32 6.83 1.96
C ALA A 164 11.22 7.43 3.05
N GLY A 165 12.52 7.53 2.75
CA GLY A 165 13.50 8.25 3.56
C GLY A 165 13.85 9.58 2.91
N VAL A 166 13.97 10.62 3.72
CA VAL A 166 14.56 11.91 3.33
C VAL A 166 15.70 12.21 4.31
N ASN A 167 16.81 12.74 3.79
CA ASN A 167 17.98 13.15 4.58
C ASN A 167 17.80 14.53 5.19
#